data_AF-Q5QBK5-F1
#
_entry.id   AF-Q5QBK5-F1
#
_cell.length_a   1.000
_cell.length_b   1.000
_cell.length_c   1.000
_cell.angle_alpha   90.00
_cell.angle_beta   90.00
_cell.angle_gamma   90.00
#
_symmetry.space_group_name_H-M   'P 1'
#
loop_
_entity.id
_entity.type
_entity.pdbx_description
1 polymer ?
#
loop_
_entity_poly.entity_id
_entity_poly.type
_entity_poly.pdbx_seq_one_letter_code
_entity_poly.pdbx_strand_id
1 'polypeptide(L)'
;MAFVALASANLQNDFEDLAKLVPGKEIAAVAEDYLKHDREFLKLALYFKSKDFKNLWVDVFAEEYVHELVDYCEDHGVAAVESINYLADLLGLPHYPSLIKMNLRMIESRRTGGIAGFFKDVDALVPYTELKKAMDAKYVESADFKGFMDLVDVDRFDAFMKTNKNAQKFVKFLKDNKVDVNTYWNHLKDLFKH
;
A
#
# COMPACT_ATOMS: atom_id res chain seq x y z
N MET A 1 30.70 -17.63 23.99
CA MET A 1 30.05 -16.35 23.65
C MET A 1 29.74 -16.41 22.16
N ALA A 2 28.48 -16.65 21.80
CA ALA A 2 28.05 -16.60 20.40
C ALA A 2 27.70 -15.14 20.10
N PHE A 3 28.47 -14.50 19.22
CA PHE A 3 28.01 -13.32 18.51
C PHE A 3 26.87 -13.79 17.63
N VAL A 4 25.63 -13.60 18.08
CA VAL A 4 24.52 -13.45 17.16
C VAL A 4 24.88 -12.20 16.38
N ALA A 5 25.19 -12.35 15.09
CA ALA A 5 25.22 -11.22 14.20
C ALA A 5 23.83 -10.59 14.30
N LEU A 6 23.71 -9.50 15.08
CA LEU A 6 22.60 -8.57 14.94
C LEU A 6 22.65 -8.21 13.46
N ALA A 7 21.76 -8.79 12.65
CA ALA A 7 21.40 -8.17 11.39
C ALA A 7 21.20 -6.71 11.75
N SER A 8 21.99 -5.81 11.15
CA SER A 8 22.01 -4.41 11.56
C SER A 8 20.57 -3.94 11.68
N ALA A 9 20.14 -3.59 12.90
CA ALA A 9 18.79 -3.11 13.15
C ALA A 9 18.69 -1.77 12.43
N ASN A 10 18.27 -1.82 11.18
CA ASN A 10 18.06 -0.70 10.30
C ASN A 10 16.72 -0.88 9.62
N LEU A 11 16.12 0.24 9.24
CA LEU A 11 14.76 0.26 8.74
C LEU A 11 14.55 -0.65 7.51
N GLN A 12 15.56 -0.76 6.65
CA GLN A 12 15.53 -1.63 5.47
C GLN A 12 15.40 -3.12 5.85
N ASN A 13 16.23 -3.63 6.76
CA ASN A 13 16.14 -5.01 7.23
C ASN A 13 14.81 -5.28 7.94
N ASP A 14 14.30 -4.28 8.68
CA ASP A 14 13.00 -4.38 9.34
C ASP A 14 11.86 -4.54 8.34
N PHE A 15 11.84 -3.75 7.27
CA PHE A 15 10.87 -3.89 6.19
C PHE A 15 11.04 -5.20 5.41
N GLU A 16 12.27 -5.66 5.16
CA GLU A 16 12.52 -6.93 4.50
C GLU A 16 12.01 -8.13 5.30
N ASP A 17 12.20 -8.11 6.62
CA ASP A 17 11.68 -9.16 7.51
C ASP A 17 10.15 -9.19 7.53
N LEU A 18 9.51 -8.03 7.55
CA LEU A 18 8.05 -7.93 7.45
C LEU A 18 7.55 -8.39 6.06
N ALA A 19 8.25 -8.02 4.99
CA ALA A 19 7.92 -8.41 3.62
C ALA A 19 8.01 -9.94 3.41
N LYS A 20 8.91 -10.65 4.12
CA LYS A 20 9.01 -12.12 4.09
C LYS A 20 7.77 -12.82 4.67
N LEU A 21 7.01 -12.16 5.54
CA LEU A 21 5.77 -12.71 6.09
C LEU A 21 4.62 -12.59 5.09
N VAL A 22 4.64 -11.57 4.23
CA VAL A 22 3.60 -11.39 3.20
C VAL A 22 3.90 -12.33 2.03
N PRO A 23 2.97 -13.23 1.65
CA PRO A 23 3.15 -14.13 0.51
C PRO A 23 2.99 -13.37 -0.81
N GLY A 24 3.95 -12.50 -1.13
CA GLY A 24 3.87 -11.56 -2.25
C GLY A 24 3.79 -12.25 -3.61
N LYS A 25 4.39 -13.44 -3.76
CA LYS A 25 4.32 -14.24 -5.00
C LYS A 25 2.91 -14.81 -5.20
N GLU A 26 2.29 -15.28 -4.14
CA GLU A 26 0.93 -15.81 -4.14
C GLU A 26 -0.08 -14.69 -4.42
N ILE A 27 0.08 -13.53 -3.79
CA ILE A 27 -0.74 -12.34 -4.06
C ILE A 27 -0.59 -11.91 -5.53
N ALA A 28 0.64 -11.89 -6.06
CA ALA A 28 0.88 -11.58 -7.47
C ALA A 28 0.22 -12.61 -8.41
N ALA A 29 0.25 -13.89 -8.07
CA ALA A 29 -0.42 -14.95 -8.83
C ALA A 29 -1.95 -14.78 -8.80
N VAL A 30 -2.53 -14.40 -7.66
CA VAL A 30 -3.97 -14.04 -7.57
C VAL A 30 -4.27 -12.84 -8.46
N ALA A 31 -3.47 -11.76 -8.40
CA ALA A 31 -3.68 -10.59 -9.25
C ALA A 31 -3.57 -10.92 -10.75
N GLU A 32 -2.61 -11.77 -11.13
CA GLU A 32 -2.44 -12.23 -12.51
C GLU A 32 -3.63 -13.08 -12.97
N ASP A 33 -4.15 -13.96 -12.11
CA ASP A 33 -5.34 -14.76 -12.38
C ASP A 33 -6.58 -13.88 -12.61
N TYR A 34 -6.84 -12.94 -11.71
CA TYR A 34 -7.93 -11.97 -11.85
C TYR A 34 -7.77 -11.08 -13.08
N LEU A 35 -6.55 -10.65 -13.43
CA LEU A 35 -6.30 -9.86 -14.63
C LEU A 35 -6.62 -10.62 -15.91
N LYS A 36 -6.33 -11.93 -15.95
CA LYS A 36 -6.60 -12.78 -17.12
C LYS A 36 -8.06 -13.19 -17.22
N HIS A 37 -8.73 -13.40 -16.09
CA HIS A 37 -9.99 -14.13 -16.04
C HIS A 37 -11.18 -13.32 -15.52
N ASP A 38 -10.97 -12.15 -14.88
CA ASP A 38 -12.03 -11.32 -14.31
C ASP A 38 -12.15 -9.92 -14.97
N ARG A 39 -13.31 -9.65 -15.60
CA ARG A 39 -13.55 -8.37 -16.28
C ARG A 39 -13.80 -7.21 -15.37
N GLU A 40 -14.43 -7.48 -14.24
CA GLU A 40 -14.74 -6.42 -13.31
C GLU A 40 -13.46 -5.96 -12.63
N PHE A 41 -12.49 -6.86 -12.45
CA PHE A 41 -11.13 -6.52 -12.03
C PHE A 41 -10.41 -5.58 -13.00
N LEU A 42 -10.65 -5.67 -14.32
CA LEU A 42 -10.13 -4.68 -15.28
C LEU A 42 -10.60 -3.25 -14.96
N LYS A 43 -11.75 -3.06 -14.32
CA LYS A 43 -12.19 -1.72 -13.88
C LYS A 43 -11.27 -1.17 -12.80
N LEU A 44 -10.74 -2.02 -11.90
CA LEU A 44 -9.75 -1.60 -10.90
C LEU A 44 -8.44 -1.23 -11.58
N ALA A 45 -7.94 -2.07 -12.49
CA ALA A 45 -6.74 -1.79 -13.27
C ALA A 45 -6.87 -0.49 -14.08
N LEU A 46 -8.04 -0.22 -14.63
CA LEU A 46 -8.36 1.04 -15.29
C LEU A 46 -8.45 2.23 -14.36
N TYR A 47 -9.06 2.03 -13.20
CA TYR A 47 -9.24 3.09 -12.22
C TYR A 47 -7.87 3.62 -11.80
N PHE A 48 -6.88 2.75 -11.60
CA PHE A 48 -5.50 3.15 -11.33
C PHE A 48 -4.85 3.98 -12.45
N LYS A 49 -5.28 3.82 -13.70
CA LYS A 49 -4.82 4.64 -14.82
C LYS A 49 -5.65 5.92 -15.03
N SER A 50 -6.73 6.10 -14.28
CA SER A 50 -7.68 7.20 -14.46
C SER A 50 -7.14 8.53 -13.93
N LYS A 51 -7.75 9.63 -14.37
CA LYS A 51 -7.48 10.97 -13.82
C LYS A 51 -7.85 11.08 -12.35
N ASP A 52 -8.89 10.37 -11.91
CA ASP A 52 -9.32 10.41 -10.51
C ASP A 52 -8.26 9.80 -9.58
N PHE A 53 -7.68 8.65 -9.96
CA PHE A 53 -6.58 8.06 -9.18
C PHE A 53 -5.30 8.87 -9.27
N LYS A 54 -4.99 9.47 -10.42
CA LYS A 54 -3.85 10.40 -10.55
C LYS A 54 -3.97 11.60 -9.61
N ASN A 55 -5.15 12.18 -9.50
CA ASN A 55 -5.35 13.30 -8.58
C ASN A 55 -5.25 12.83 -7.13
N LEU A 56 -5.76 11.64 -6.79
CA LEU A 56 -5.57 11.07 -5.45
C LEU A 56 -4.08 10.86 -5.13
N TRP A 57 -3.30 10.31 -6.08
CA TRP A 57 -1.86 10.15 -5.94
C TRP A 57 -1.17 11.49 -5.64
N VAL A 58 -1.48 12.53 -6.43
CA VAL A 58 -0.93 13.88 -6.21
C VAL A 58 -1.36 14.44 -4.86
N ASP A 59 -2.62 14.27 -4.47
CA ASP A 59 -3.14 14.79 -3.20
C ASP A 59 -2.46 14.11 -1.99
N VAL A 60 -2.17 12.80 -2.06
CA VAL A 60 -1.42 12.09 -1.01
C VAL A 60 -0.01 12.65 -0.87
N PHE A 61 0.71 12.82 -1.97
CA PHE A 61 2.06 13.38 -1.96
C PHE A 61 2.09 14.91 -1.86
N ALA A 62 0.97 15.56 -1.57
CA ALA A 62 0.91 16.96 -1.17
C ALA A 62 0.81 17.12 0.35
N GLU A 63 0.58 16.04 1.08
CA GLU A 63 0.50 16.05 2.54
C GLU A 63 1.89 16.05 3.17
N GLU A 64 2.15 17.04 4.01
CA GLU A 64 3.45 17.22 4.69
C GLU A 64 3.91 15.97 5.46
N TYR A 65 3.01 15.29 6.17
CA TYR A 65 3.34 14.07 6.92
C TYR A 65 3.78 12.90 6.01
N VAL A 66 3.37 12.89 4.74
CA VAL A 66 3.83 11.88 3.78
C VAL A 66 5.27 12.16 3.36
N HIS A 67 5.64 13.43 3.21
CA HIS A 67 7.03 13.81 2.97
C HIS A 67 7.92 13.44 4.16
N GLU A 68 7.47 13.72 5.39
CA GLU A 68 8.20 13.34 6.61
C GLU A 68 8.48 11.83 6.68
N LEU A 69 7.51 11.00 6.30
CA LEU A 69 7.69 9.54 6.25
C LEU A 69 8.69 9.11 5.16
N VAL A 70 8.62 9.72 3.97
CA VAL A 70 9.56 9.42 2.87
C VAL A 70 10.97 9.84 3.23
N ASP A 71 11.15 11.04 3.77
CA ASP A 71 12.46 11.57 4.19
C ASP A 71 13.04 10.70 5.30
N TYR A 72 12.22 10.29 6.28
CA TYR A 72 12.65 9.36 7.33
C TYR A 72 13.14 8.02 6.74
N CYS A 73 12.45 7.49 5.74
CA CYS A 73 12.86 6.25 5.09
C CYS A 73 14.20 6.38 4.37
N GLU A 74 14.37 7.44 3.57
CA GLU A 74 15.62 7.72 2.85
C GLU A 74 16.80 7.93 3.82
N ASP A 75 16.59 8.69 4.89
CA ASP A 75 17.60 8.96 5.92
C ASP A 75 18.04 7.68 6.65
N HIS A 76 17.19 6.66 6.71
CA HIS A 76 17.46 5.36 7.33
C HIS A 76 17.75 4.24 6.31
N GLY A 77 18.12 4.62 5.09
CA GLY A 77 18.67 3.70 4.07
C GLY A 77 17.62 2.87 3.32
N VAL A 78 16.35 3.25 3.39
CA VAL A 78 15.27 2.68 2.58
C VAL A 78 15.08 3.53 1.34
N ALA A 79 15.20 2.92 0.15
CA ALA A 79 15.00 3.58 -1.13
C ALA A 79 13.50 3.84 -1.43
N ALA A 80 12.86 4.65 -0.59
CA ALA A 80 11.44 4.98 -0.68
C ALA A 80 11.09 5.76 -1.95
N VAL A 81 11.90 6.75 -2.33
CA VAL A 81 11.71 7.55 -3.56
C VAL A 81 11.80 6.67 -4.80
N GLU A 82 12.81 5.78 -4.86
CA GLU A 82 12.94 4.83 -5.96
C GLU A 82 11.72 3.91 -6.05
N SER A 83 11.28 3.38 -4.90
CA SER A 83 10.12 2.48 -4.82
C SER A 83 8.81 3.18 -5.25
N ILE A 84 8.60 4.42 -4.79
CA ILE A 84 7.45 5.26 -5.17
C ILE A 84 7.47 5.54 -6.67
N ASN A 85 8.64 5.89 -7.23
CA ASN A 85 8.78 6.21 -8.66
C ASN A 85 8.64 4.99 -9.56
N TYR A 86 9.11 3.82 -9.11
CA TYR A 86 8.84 2.56 -9.80
C TYR A 86 7.34 2.27 -9.91
N LEU A 87 6.58 2.47 -8.82
CA LEU A 87 5.12 2.36 -8.84
C LEU A 87 4.47 3.43 -9.72
N ALA A 88 5.01 4.65 -9.70
CA ALA A 88 4.53 5.73 -10.55
C ALA A 88 4.67 5.37 -12.03
N ASP A 89 5.82 4.83 -12.44
CA ASP A 89 6.07 4.38 -13.82
C ASP A 89 5.14 3.26 -14.24
N LEU A 90 4.98 2.23 -13.38
CA LEU A 90 4.11 1.09 -13.65
C LEU A 90 2.65 1.52 -13.89
N LEU A 91 2.19 2.54 -13.16
CA LEU A 91 0.82 3.03 -13.20
C LEU A 91 0.62 4.25 -14.13
N GLY A 92 1.68 4.80 -14.70
CA GLY A 92 1.64 6.02 -15.51
C GLY A 92 1.21 7.26 -14.71
N LEU A 93 1.67 7.34 -13.46
CA LEU A 93 1.46 8.42 -12.49
C LEU A 93 2.67 9.37 -12.49
N PRO A 94 2.54 10.61 -12.01
CA PRO A 94 3.70 11.47 -11.87
C PRO A 94 4.66 10.92 -10.80
N HIS A 95 5.95 11.06 -11.05
CA HIS A 95 7.00 10.75 -10.09
C HIS A 95 6.86 11.62 -8.83
N TYR A 96 7.43 11.17 -7.72
CA TYR A 96 7.68 11.96 -6.54
C TYR A 96 9.10 12.56 -6.61
N PRO A 97 9.28 13.88 -6.37
CA PRO A 97 8.24 14.93 -6.34
C PRO A 97 7.73 15.30 -7.75
N SER A 98 6.44 15.62 -7.87
CA SER A 98 5.69 15.56 -9.14
C SER A 98 5.86 16.73 -10.12
N LEU A 99 6.18 16.40 -11.38
CA LEU A 99 5.95 17.22 -12.59
C LEU A 99 5.30 16.33 -13.71
N ILE A 100 4.11 16.69 -14.20
CA ILE A 100 3.13 15.77 -14.86
C ILE A 100 3.33 15.53 -16.38
N LYS A 101 3.02 14.31 -16.90
CA LYS A 101 2.23 14.00 -18.16
C LYS A 101 1.87 12.49 -18.38
N MET A 102 0.88 12.18 -19.25
CA MET A 102 -0.03 11.00 -19.24
C MET A 102 -0.28 10.28 -20.61
N ASN A 103 -0.66 8.97 -20.63
CA ASN A 103 -1.69 8.32 -21.52
C ASN A 103 -1.96 6.81 -21.24
N LEU A 104 -3.14 6.23 -21.62
CA LEU A 104 -3.37 4.91 -22.33
C LEU A 104 -4.80 4.26 -22.28
N ARG A 105 -5.04 3.23 -23.15
CA ARG A 105 -6.30 2.54 -23.63
C ARG A 105 -6.52 1.07 -23.11
N MET A 106 -7.66 0.43 -23.48
CA MET A 106 -8.32 -0.79 -22.91
C MET A 106 -8.69 -1.96 -23.87
N ILE A 107 -8.90 -3.19 -23.36
CA ILE A 107 -9.39 -4.44 -24.03
C ILE A 107 -10.26 -5.32 -23.06
N GLU A 108 -11.17 -6.20 -23.54
CA GLU A 108 -12.15 -7.04 -22.78
C GLU A 108 -12.06 -8.59 -22.99
N SER A 109 -12.36 -9.45 -21.96
CA SER A 109 -12.85 -10.88 -22.07
C SER A 109 -13.29 -11.52 -20.70
N ARG A 110 -14.12 -12.61 -20.63
CA ARG A 110 -15.12 -12.95 -19.54
C ARG A 110 -14.84 -14.10 -18.51
N ARG A 111 -15.02 -13.88 -17.18
CA ARG A 111 -15.85 -14.61 -16.13
C ARG A 111 -15.81 -13.85 -14.75
N THR A 112 -16.43 -14.36 -13.66
CA THR A 112 -16.99 -13.57 -12.52
C THR A 112 -16.51 -13.96 -11.09
N GLY A 113 -15.84 -13.02 -10.41
CA GLY A 113 -15.60 -12.90 -8.96
C GLY A 113 -15.59 -11.43 -8.47
N GLY A 114 -15.36 -10.47 -9.37
CA GLY A 114 -15.46 -9.05 -9.10
C GLY A 114 -14.23 -8.47 -8.41
N ILE A 115 -14.21 -7.15 -8.25
CA ILE A 115 -13.17 -6.48 -7.44
C ILE A 115 -13.25 -6.96 -5.99
N ALA A 116 -14.45 -7.14 -5.43
CA ALA A 116 -14.63 -7.66 -4.08
C ALA A 116 -14.05 -9.06 -3.86
N GLY A 117 -14.16 -9.96 -4.85
CA GLY A 117 -13.55 -11.29 -4.81
C GLY A 117 -12.04 -11.23 -4.71
N PHE A 118 -11.41 -10.40 -5.54
CA PHE A 118 -9.96 -10.19 -5.50
C PHE A 118 -9.48 -9.73 -4.12
N PHE A 119 -10.16 -8.72 -3.55
CA PHE A 119 -9.81 -8.21 -2.23
C PHE A 119 -9.92 -9.28 -1.14
N LYS A 120 -10.97 -10.12 -1.19
CA LYS A 120 -11.14 -11.24 -0.26
C LYS A 120 -10.06 -12.32 -0.41
N ASP A 121 -9.70 -12.66 -1.65
CA ASP A 121 -8.70 -13.69 -1.91
C ASP A 121 -7.29 -13.22 -1.49
N VAL A 122 -6.98 -11.93 -1.64
CA VAL A 122 -5.75 -11.33 -1.09
C VAL A 122 -5.80 -11.26 0.43
N ASP A 123 -6.92 -10.83 1.03
CA ASP A 123 -7.09 -10.75 2.49
C ASP A 123 -6.81 -12.09 3.18
N ALA A 124 -7.30 -13.19 2.59
CA ALA A 124 -7.09 -14.54 3.09
C ALA A 124 -5.61 -15.01 3.06
N LEU A 125 -4.77 -14.35 2.26
CA LEU A 125 -3.33 -14.64 2.17
C LEU A 125 -2.51 -13.82 3.15
N VAL A 126 -3.00 -12.66 3.60
CA VAL A 126 -2.22 -11.76 4.46
C VAL A 126 -2.22 -12.29 5.90
N PRO A 127 -1.06 -12.64 6.48
CA PRO A 127 -1.01 -13.16 7.85
C PRO A 127 -1.01 -12.00 8.85
N TYR A 128 -2.17 -11.34 9.02
CA TYR A 128 -2.32 -10.14 9.84
C TYR A 128 -1.84 -10.32 11.29
N THR A 129 -2.07 -11.50 11.87
CA THR A 129 -1.66 -11.80 13.26
C THR A 129 -0.14 -11.86 13.39
N GLU A 130 0.52 -12.56 12.47
CA GLU A 130 1.97 -12.71 12.43
C GLU A 130 2.64 -11.39 12.08
N LEU A 131 2.06 -10.61 11.15
CA LEU A 131 2.52 -9.26 10.83
C LEU A 131 2.44 -8.36 12.06
N LYS A 132 1.30 -8.31 12.75
CA LYS A 132 1.15 -7.50 13.96
C LYS A 132 2.17 -7.89 15.02
N LYS A 133 2.33 -9.18 15.27
CA LYS A 133 3.31 -9.70 16.22
C LYS A 133 4.74 -9.29 15.86
N ALA A 134 5.09 -9.36 14.58
CA ALA A 134 6.41 -8.96 14.08
C ALA A 134 6.62 -7.44 14.17
N MET A 135 5.61 -6.63 13.84
CA MET A 135 5.64 -5.18 14.02
C MET A 135 5.79 -4.79 15.48
N ASP A 136 5.07 -5.43 16.40
CA ASP A 136 5.16 -5.17 17.85
C ASP A 136 6.53 -5.51 18.41
N ALA A 137 7.12 -6.63 17.98
CA ALA A 137 8.48 -6.99 18.34
C ALA A 137 9.47 -5.93 17.84
N LYS A 138 9.39 -5.55 16.57
CA LYS A 138 10.28 -4.53 15.98
C LYS A 138 10.09 -3.15 16.60
N TYR A 139 8.87 -2.77 17.01
CA TYR A 139 8.61 -1.50 17.69
C TYR A 139 9.35 -1.40 19.03
N VAL A 140 9.57 -2.53 19.72
CA VAL A 140 10.34 -2.60 20.97
C VAL A 140 11.84 -2.77 20.72
N GLU A 141 12.20 -3.56 19.69
CA GLU A 141 13.58 -4.03 19.48
C GLU A 141 14.40 -3.14 18.54
N SER A 142 13.77 -2.38 17.64
CA SER A 142 14.42 -1.55 16.63
C SER A 142 14.08 -0.07 16.81
N ALA A 143 15.10 0.75 17.09
CA ALA A 143 14.93 2.19 17.25
C ALA A 143 14.47 2.87 15.95
N ASP A 144 15.00 2.44 14.80
CA ASP A 144 14.65 2.97 13.48
C ASP A 144 13.20 2.61 13.13
N PHE A 145 12.78 1.36 13.39
CA PHE A 145 11.39 0.96 13.16
C PHE A 145 10.44 1.67 14.11
N LYS A 146 10.82 1.85 15.39
CA LYS A 146 10.05 2.64 16.33
C LYS A 146 9.88 4.08 15.86
N GLY A 147 10.96 4.73 15.40
CA GLY A 147 10.92 6.10 14.90
C GLY A 147 10.02 6.23 13.66
N PHE A 148 10.06 5.25 12.75
CA PHE A 148 9.11 5.19 11.64
C PHE A 148 7.66 5.09 12.14
N MET A 149 7.37 4.17 13.07
CA MET A 149 6.03 3.96 13.61
C MET A 149 5.49 5.18 14.37
N ASP A 150 6.34 5.91 15.08
CA ASP A 150 5.99 7.14 15.79
C ASP A 150 5.58 8.28 14.83
N LEU A 151 6.04 8.25 13.57
CA LEU A 151 5.65 9.19 12.52
C LEU A 151 4.36 8.80 11.80
N VAL A 152 3.92 7.54 11.90
CA VAL A 152 2.71 7.07 11.22
C VAL A 152 1.47 7.58 11.95
N ASP A 153 0.85 8.61 11.38
CA ASP A 153 -0.41 9.18 11.87
C ASP A 153 -1.63 8.57 11.14
N VAL A 154 -2.14 7.48 11.69
CA VAL A 154 -3.32 6.77 11.15
C VAL A 154 -4.58 7.62 11.22
N ASP A 155 -4.71 8.50 12.21
CA ASP A 155 -5.89 9.36 12.38
C ASP A 155 -5.87 10.51 11.38
N ARG A 156 -4.70 11.07 11.08
CA ARG A 156 -4.54 12.05 9.99
C ARG A 156 -4.81 11.40 8.63
N PHE A 157 -4.35 10.18 8.40
CA PHE A 157 -4.70 9.44 7.18
C PHE A 157 -6.20 9.10 7.11
N ASP A 158 -6.84 8.73 8.23
CA ASP A 158 -8.30 8.55 8.35
C ASP A 158 -9.05 9.82 7.94
N ALA A 159 -8.62 10.96 8.47
CA ALA A 159 -9.19 12.26 8.17
C ALA A 159 -9.00 12.63 6.70
N PHE A 160 -7.81 12.42 6.13
CA PHE A 160 -7.55 12.61 4.70
C PHE A 160 -8.52 11.77 3.86
N MET A 161 -8.64 10.47 4.13
CA MET A 161 -9.51 9.57 3.39
C MET A 161 -10.99 9.96 3.47
N LYS A 162 -11.42 10.58 4.59
CA LYS A 162 -12.78 11.04 4.81
C LYS A 162 -13.07 12.44 4.27
N THR A 163 -12.06 13.28 4.06
CA THR A 163 -12.26 14.71 3.71
C THR A 163 -11.78 15.07 2.31
N ASN A 164 -10.74 14.40 1.81
CA ASN A 164 -10.22 14.63 0.47
C ASN A 164 -11.20 14.10 -0.59
N LYS A 165 -11.54 14.95 -1.57
CA LYS A 165 -12.52 14.63 -2.62
C LYS A 165 -12.09 13.45 -3.50
N ASN A 166 -10.82 13.34 -3.87
CA ASN A 166 -10.33 12.25 -4.70
C ASN A 166 -10.21 10.94 -3.91
N ALA A 167 -9.89 11.03 -2.61
CA ALA A 167 -9.94 9.88 -1.70
C ALA A 167 -11.37 9.35 -1.53
N GLN A 168 -12.34 10.25 -1.33
CA GLN A 168 -13.76 9.87 -1.26
C GLN A 168 -14.26 9.22 -2.55
N LYS A 169 -13.80 9.68 -3.73
CA LYS A 169 -14.12 9.03 -5.01
C LYS A 169 -13.56 7.62 -5.08
N PHE A 170 -12.34 7.39 -4.58
CA PHE A 170 -11.75 6.06 -4.54
C PHE A 170 -12.50 5.13 -3.57
N VAL A 171 -12.79 5.60 -2.35
CA VAL A 171 -13.62 4.86 -1.38
C VAL A 171 -14.99 4.54 -1.98
N LYS A 172 -15.62 5.50 -2.67
CA LYS A 172 -16.89 5.28 -3.36
C LYS A 172 -16.75 4.25 -4.47
N PHE A 173 -15.71 4.31 -5.29
CA PHE A 173 -15.43 3.32 -6.33
C PHE A 173 -15.33 1.91 -5.74
N LEU A 174 -14.59 1.73 -4.63
CA LEU A 174 -14.47 0.44 -3.95
C LEU A 174 -15.85 -0.06 -3.45
N LYS A 175 -16.62 0.80 -2.78
CA LYS A 175 -17.97 0.47 -2.27
C LYS A 175 -18.95 0.13 -3.39
N ASP A 176 -18.93 0.88 -4.48
CA ASP A 176 -19.78 0.64 -5.66
C ASP A 176 -19.45 -0.72 -6.33
N ASN A 177 -18.21 -1.20 -6.17
CA ASN A 177 -17.79 -2.55 -6.60
C ASN A 177 -17.75 -3.56 -5.43
N LYS A 178 -18.56 -3.30 -4.38
CA LYS A 178 -18.86 -4.22 -3.26
C LYS A 178 -17.68 -4.62 -2.39
N VAL A 179 -16.60 -3.86 -2.41
CA VAL A 179 -15.47 -4.05 -1.50
C VAL A 179 -15.89 -3.59 -0.10
N ASP A 180 -15.67 -4.42 0.91
CA ASP A 180 -15.88 -4.05 2.31
C ASP A 180 -14.72 -3.19 2.83
N VAL A 181 -14.74 -1.91 2.45
CA VAL A 181 -13.71 -0.93 2.83
C VAL A 181 -13.50 -0.85 4.34
N ASN A 182 -14.54 -1.07 5.15
CA ASN A 182 -14.44 -0.96 6.60
C ASN A 182 -13.60 -2.09 7.21
N THR A 183 -13.72 -3.32 6.69
CA THR A 183 -12.90 -4.45 7.13
C THR A 183 -11.42 -4.17 6.90
N TYR A 184 -11.03 -3.75 5.69
CA TYR A 184 -9.63 -3.40 5.38
C TYR A 184 -9.13 -2.20 6.19
N TRP A 185 -10.01 -1.23 6.45
CA TRP A 185 -9.68 -0.08 7.29
C TRP A 185 -9.38 -0.49 8.73
N ASN A 186 -10.14 -1.44 9.28
CA ASN A 186 -9.90 -1.97 10.61
C ASN A 186 -8.60 -2.80 10.66
N HIS A 187 -8.33 -3.64 9.64
CA HIS A 187 -7.05 -4.35 9.55
C HIS A 187 -5.86 -3.39 9.56
N LEU A 188 -5.93 -2.28 8.82
CA LEU A 188 -4.90 -1.24 8.82
C LEU A 188 -4.73 -0.62 10.22
N LYS A 189 -5.83 -0.21 10.86
CA LYS A 189 -5.78 0.38 12.21
C LYS A 189 -5.20 -0.56 13.23
N ASP A 190 -5.58 -1.83 13.18
CA ASP A 190 -5.10 -2.84 14.12
C ASP A 190 -3.60 -3.11 13.91
N LEU A 191 -3.09 -3.10 12.67
CA LEU A 191 -1.66 -3.26 12.38
C LEU A 191 -0.80 -2.15 12.99
N PHE A 192 -1.27 -0.89 12.90
CA PHE A 192 -0.49 0.27 13.34
C PHE A 192 -0.76 0.70 14.78
N LYS A 193 -1.69 0.07 15.47
CA LYS A 193 -1.96 0.31 16.89
C LYS A 193 -0.88 -0.34 17.76
N HIS A 194 -0.07 0.48 18.43
CA HIS A 194 0.99 0.06 19.34
C HIS A 194 0.78 0.63 20.74
#